data_AF-A0A535AP94-F1
#
_entry.id   AF-A0A535AP94-F1
#
_cell.length_a   1.000
_cell.length_b   1.000
_cell.length_c   1.000
_cell.angle_alpha   90.00
_cell.angle_beta   90.00
_cell.angle_gamma   90.00
#
_symmetry.space_group_name_H-M   'P 1'
#
loop_
_entity.id
_entity.type
_entity.pdbx_description
1 polymer ?
#
loop_
_entity_poly.entity_id
_entity_poly.type
_entity_poly.pdbx_seq_one_letter_code
_entity_poly.pdbx_strand_id
1 'polypeptide(L)'
;MKAQPLTAEDDARWDELVIGTGRPHILQSRAWAELKSATGWSARRYVLDENGQRRGVAQVLTRSLPLGISVAYSPRGPLVEPRDLAAAIVALRDALAADRCASLLCDPEAPRDESVLAELRDRGVRRSPVFVQPRRTLLMDLTRSDDELFGAMKKKTRQYVHKAERAGVVTEETKDLDRFLVVLRAVADREHFGIHSRDYFARLLEAFGERAHLLMARVGDEDCGALLVGRLADRAWELFGGWSGAHTEARPFYLLKWRSMMRMRALGAKRYDMWGLAEGADDPLAGVENFKLGFGGEIAEWIGALETPVRAVLYPVWQLAGRRRLARSAA
;
A
#
# COMPACT_ATOMS: atom_id res chain seq x y z
N MET A 1 22.58 9.51 -12.69
CA MET A 1 21.78 9.69 -11.46
C MET A 1 22.59 9.39 -10.19
N LYS A 2 22.35 10.15 -9.10
CA LYS A 2 22.88 9.93 -7.74
C LYS A 2 21.74 9.98 -6.72
N ALA A 3 21.81 9.16 -5.67
CA ALA A 3 20.88 9.21 -4.54
C ALA A 3 21.52 9.98 -3.40
N GLN A 4 21.00 11.16 -3.10
CA GLN A 4 21.51 12.05 -2.06
C GLN A 4 20.62 11.95 -0.83
N PRO A 5 21.18 11.64 0.36
CA PRO A 5 20.42 11.68 1.60
C PRO A 5 19.78 13.06 1.79
N LEU A 6 18.55 13.10 2.28
CA LEU A 6 17.87 14.35 2.59
C LEU A 6 18.61 15.13 3.69
N THR A 7 18.57 16.46 3.58
CA THR A 7 18.93 17.34 4.69
C THR A 7 17.82 17.31 5.77
N ALA A 8 18.15 17.72 6.99
CA ALA A 8 17.15 17.79 8.06
C ALA A 8 16.00 18.77 7.76
N GLU A 9 16.28 19.84 7.00
CA GLU A 9 15.29 20.84 6.57
C GLU A 9 14.32 20.27 5.52
N ASP A 10 14.84 19.54 4.53
CA ASP A 10 14.00 18.88 3.51
C ASP A 10 13.14 17.76 4.11
N ASP A 11 13.55 17.17 5.23
CA ASP A 11 12.84 16.06 5.87
C ASP A 11 11.44 16.47 6.35
N ALA A 12 11.32 17.73 6.82
CA ALA A 12 10.04 18.31 7.21
C ALA A 12 9.08 18.46 6.03
N ARG A 13 9.61 18.64 4.82
CA ARG A 13 8.87 18.84 3.56
C ARG A 13 8.78 17.58 2.71
N TRP A 14 9.13 16.42 3.27
CA TRP A 14 9.21 15.17 2.52
C TRP A 14 7.91 14.83 1.76
N ASP A 15 6.75 14.97 2.41
CA ASP A 15 5.47 14.67 1.77
C ASP A 15 5.18 15.62 0.59
N GLU A 16 5.66 16.88 0.63
CA GLU A 16 5.58 17.80 -0.51
C GLU A 16 6.46 17.33 -1.67
N LEU A 17 7.66 16.81 -1.40
CA LEU A 17 8.54 16.25 -2.41
C LEU A 17 7.93 14.99 -3.04
N VAL A 18 7.35 14.11 -2.23
CA VAL A 18 6.61 12.92 -2.67
C VAL A 18 5.45 13.30 -3.58
N ILE A 19 4.62 14.28 -3.18
CA ILE A 19 3.51 14.80 -3.99
C ILE A 19 4.02 15.42 -5.29
N GLY A 20 5.12 16.19 -5.22
CA GLY A 20 5.75 16.85 -6.36
C GLY A 20 6.37 15.91 -7.40
N THR A 21 6.37 14.58 -7.18
CA THR A 21 6.73 13.60 -8.21
C THR A 21 5.62 13.35 -9.23
N GLY A 22 4.39 13.81 -8.96
CA GLY A 22 3.20 13.48 -9.76
C GLY A 22 2.71 12.04 -9.62
N ARG A 23 3.39 11.21 -8.81
CA ARG A 23 3.07 9.80 -8.55
C ARG A 23 3.19 9.44 -7.06
N PRO A 24 2.62 10.25 -6.14
CA PRO A 24 2.76 10.00 -4.71
C PRO A 24 2.19 8.64 -4.31
N HIS A 25 2.85 7.98 -3.38
CA HIS A 25 2.34 6.76 -2.76
C HIS A 25 2.36 6.88 -1.24
N ILE A 26 1.27 6.46 -0.59
CA ILE A 26 1.12 6.59 0.87
C ILE A 26 2.23 5.88 1.67
N LEU A 27 2.73 4.74 1.17
CA LEU A 27 3.84 4.01 1.78
C LEU A 27 5.21 4.71 1.67
N GLN A 28 5.32 5.73 0.81
CA GLN A 28 6.49 6.58 0.70
C GLN A 28 6.34 7.84 1.57
N SER A 29 5.23 8.04 2.28
CA SER A 29 5.01 9.21 3.15
C SER A 29 5.82 9.16 4.45
N ARG A 30 5.95 10.32 5.10
CA ARG A 30 6.55 10.44 6.43
C ARG A 30 5.76 9.69 7.50
N ALA A 31 4.43 9.74 7.46
CA ALA A 31 3.56 9.02 8.38
C ALA A 31 3.80 7.50 8.32
N TRP A 32 4.03 6.96 7.12
CA TRP A 32 4.37 5.54 6.97
C TRP A 32 5.73 5.20 7.61
N ALA A 33 6.73 6.06 7.47
CA ALA A 33 8.01 5.87 8.13
C ALA A 33 7.88 5.94 9.66
N GLU A 34 7.10 6.86 10.21
CA GLU A 34 6.86 6.97 11.65
C GLU A 34 6.18 5.69 12.19
N LEU A 35 5.15 5.20 11.50
CA LEU A 35 4.49 3.94 11.81
C LEU A 35 5.48 2.76 11.80
N LYS A 36 6.26 2.60 10.72
CA LYS A 36 7.18 1.45 10.61
C LYS A 36 8.36 1.58 11.58
N SER A 37 8.76 2.78 11.97
CA SER A 37 9.84 2.99 12.94
C SER A 37 9.52 2.41 14.31
N ALA A 38 8.25 2.45 14.72
CA ALA A 38 7.77 1.78 15.93
C ALA A 38 7.80 0.24 15.84
N THR A 39 7.99 -0.33 14.64
CA THR A 39 8.01 -1.79 14.39
C THR A 39 9.41 -2.33 14.06
N GLY A 40 10.46 -1.59 14.43
CA GLY A 40 11.85 -2.02 14.28
C GLY A 40 12.44 -1.76 12.90
N TRP A 41 11.84 -0.84 12.13
CA TRP A 41 12.42 -0.29 10.90
C TRP A 41 13.06 1.07 11.17
N SER A 42 13.92 1.52 10.28
CA SER A 42 14.45 2.89 10.28
C SER A 42 14.37 3.43 8.86
N ALA A 43 13.76 4.59 8.69
CA ALA A 43 13.60 5.21 7.39
C ALA A 43 14.81 6.07 7.03
N ARG A 44 15.22 6.00 5.76
CA ARG A 44 16.18 6.90 5.14
C ARG A 44 15.58 7.42 3.86
N ARG A 45 15.67 8.72 3.63
CA ARG A 45 15.04 9.39 2.47
C ARG A 45 16.12 9.94 1.56
N TYR A 46 15.88 9.82 0.26
CA TYR A 46 16.82 10.19 -0.77
C TYR A 46 16.14 11.04 -1.83
N VAL A 47 16.82 12.12 -2.24
CA VAL A 47 16.56 12.79 -3.51
C VAL A 47 17.35 12.09 -4.60
N LEU A 48 16.68 11.75 -5.70
CA LEU A 48 17.31 11.17 -6.88
C LEU A 48 17.62 12.30 -7.85
N ASP A 49 18.89 12.65 -7.95
CA ASP A 49 19.39 13.77 -8.74
C ASP A 49 20.13 13.29 -9.98
N GLU A 50 19.90 13.96 -11.10
CA GLU A 50 20.72 13.81 -12.30
C GLU A 50 21.08 15.19 -12.84
N ASN A 51 22.38 15.52 -12.78
CA ASN A 51 22.94 16.79 -13.25
C ASN A 51 22.30 18.03 -12.59
N GLY A 52 21.99 17.96 -11.29
CA GLY A 52 21.36 19.06 -10.55
C GLY A 52 19.84 19.16 -10.77
N GLN A 53 19.24 18.22 -11.51
CA GLN A 53 17.80 18.11 -11.65
C GLN A 53 17.26 16.93 -10.84
N ARG A 54 16.29 17.21 -9.97
CA ARG A 54 15.51 16.17 -9.26
C ARG A 54 14.73 15.33 -10.27
N ARG A 55 15.07 14.04 -10.38
CA ARG A 55 14.35 13.03 -11.18
C ARG A 55 13.31 12.26 -10.37
N GLY A 56 13.41 12.29 -9.05
CA GLY A 56 12.42 11.73 -8.15
C GLY A 56 12.93 11.62 -6.73
N VAL A 57 12.23 10.83 -5.92
CA VAL A 57 12.58 10.62 -4.51
C VAL A 57 12.33 9.17 -4.08
N ALA A 58 12.97 8.74 -2.98
CA ALA A 58 12.67 7.45 -2.38
C ALA A 58 12.86 7.46 -0.86
N GLN A 59 11.90 6.90 -0.15
CA GLN A 59 11.99 6.48 1.24
C GLN A 59 12.33 5.00 1.29
N VAL A 60 13.48 4.69 1.87
CA VAL A 60 14.00 3.33 2.07
C VAL A 60 13.88 2.99 3.55
N LEU A 61 13.12 1.95 3.86
CA LEU A 61 13.04 1.35 5.20
C LEU A 61 14.16 0.33 5.35
N THR A 62 14.96 0.47 6.39
CA THR A 62 16.05 -0.45 6.73
C THR A 62 15.71 -1.21 8.00
N ARG A 63 16.07 -2.49 8.05
CA ARG A 63 15.93 -3.32 9.24
C ARG A 63 17.23 -4.03 9.55
N SER A 64 17.65 -3.92 10.80
CA SER A 64 18.84 -4.59 11.31
C SER A 64 18.59 -6.09 11.51
N LEU A 65 19.58 -6.88 11.14
CA LEU A 65 19.74 -8.30 11.36
C LEU A 65 20.94 -8.53 12.31
N PRO A 66 21.13 -9.75 12.84
CA PRO A 66 22.32 -10.08 13.61
C PRO A 66 23.62 -9.75 12.85
N LEU A 67 24.72 -9.55 13.61
CA LEU A 67 26.06 -9.24 13.07
C LEU A 67 26.16 -7.88 12.33
N GLY A 68 25.28 -6.94 12.69
CA GLY A 68 25.26 -5.60 12.12
C GLY A 68 24.92 -5.57 10.62
N ILE A 69 24.34 -6.64 10.08
CA ILE A 69 23.85 -6.71 8.71
C ILE A 69 22.47 -6.05 8.65
N SER A 70 22.13 -5.38 7.55
CA SER A 70 20.78 -4.85 7.34
C SER A 70 20.17 -5.31 6.02
N VAL A 71 18.85 -5.20 5.92
CA VAL A 71 18.10 -5.32 4.67
C VAL A 71 17.34 -4.03 4.44
N ALA A 72 17.22 -3.63 3.18
CA ALA A 72 16.55 -2.40 2.77
C ALA A 72 15.31 -2.72 1.91
N TYR A 73 14.26 -1.94 2.10
CA TYR A 73 13.01 -2.04 1.36
C TYR A 73 12.42 -0.65 1.09
N SER A 74 12.16 -0.35 -0.18
CA SER A 74 11.48 0.88 -0.61
C SER A 74 10.04 0.55 -1.04
N PRO A 75 9.05 0.56 -0.12
CA PRO A 75 7.69 0.17 -0.43
C PRO A 75 7.05 1.14 -1.42
N ARG A 76 6.66 0.64 -2.60
CA ARG A 76 6.10 1.40 -3.73
C ARG A 76 7.00 2.51 -4.23
N GLY A 77 8.28 2.47 -3.85
CA GLY A 77 9.34 3.36 -4.34
C GLY A 77 10.36 2.60 -5.20
N PRO A 78 11.31 3.29 -5.82
CA PRO A 78 11.43 4.76 -5.86
C PRO A 78 10.30 5.44 -6.66
N LEU A 79 10.02 6.70 -6.34
CA LEU A 79 9.04 7.52 -7.05
C LEU A 79 9.74 8.32 -8.16
N VAL A 80 9.89 7.70 -9.32
CA VAL A 80 10.54 8.26 -10.53
C VAL A 80 9.73 7.94 -11.78
N GLU A 81 10.01 8.64 -12.88
CA GLU A 81 9.55 8.26 -14.22
C GLU A 81 9.97 6.82 -14.57
N PRO A 82 9.17 6.02 -15.31
CA PRO A 82 9.50 4.61 -15.56
C PRO A 82 10.84 4.42 -16.27
N ARG A 83 11.20 5.34 -17.18
CA ARG A 83 12.50 5.38 -17.88
C ARG A 83 13.69 5.58 -16.94
N ASP A 84 13.47 6.17 -15.76
CA ASP A 84 14.53 6.49 -14.80
C ASP A 84 14.66 5.39 -13.72
N LEU A 85 13.77 4.39 -13.73
CA LEU A 85 13.65 3.40 -12.67
C LEU A 85 14.94 2.59 -12.45
N ALA A 86 15.57 2.12 -13.53
CA ALA A 86 16.77 1.32 -13.44
C ALA A 86 17.95 2.12 -12.87
N ALA A 87 18.11 3.36 -13.31
CA ALA A 87 19.12 4.28 -12.77
C ALA A 87 18.86 4.64 -11.30
N ALA A 88 17.59 4.82 -10.91
CA ALA A 88 17.19 5.12 -9.53
C ALA A 88 17.50 3.98 -8.55
N ILE A 89 17.16 2.73 -8.91
CA ILE A 89 17.45 1.57 -8.06
C ILE A 89 18.96 1.39 -7.90
N VAL A 90 19.75 1.58 -8.96
CA VAL A 90 21.21 1.55 -8.88
C VAL A 90 21.74 2.66 -7.96
N ALA A 91 21.26 3.89 -8.11
CA ALA A 91 21.68 5.00 -7.26
C ALA A 91 21.38 4.73 -5.77
N LEU A 92 20.22 4.17 -5.45
CA LEU A 92 19.87 3.75 -4.08
C LEU A 92 20.75 2.62 -3.59
N ARG A 93 20.99 1.59 -4.41
CA ARG A 93 21.89 0.48 -4.08
C ARG A 93 23.28 1.00 -3.71
N ASP A 94 23.82 1.90 -4.53
CA ASP A 94 25.16 2.45 -4.33
C ASP A 94 25.22 3.33 -3.07
N ALA A 95 24.18 4.12 -2.79
CA ALA A 95 24.08 4.90 -1.55
C ALA A 95 23.97 4.01 -0.28
N LEU A 96 23.34 2.84 -0.39
CA LEU A 96 23.22 1.87 0.70
C LEU A 96 24.50 1.02 0.90
N ALA A 97 25.42 1.02 -0.07
CA ALA A 97 26.65 0.23 -0.02
C ALA A 97 27.66 0.74 1.01
N ALA A 98 27.50 1.98 1.48
CA ALA A 98 28.27 2.53 2.60
C ALA A 98 28.02 1.76 3.92
N ASP A 99 26.89 1.07 4.03
CA ASP A 99 26.53 0.25 5.19
C ASP A 99 26.76 -1.25 4.95
N ARG A 100 26.64 -2.06 6.00
CA ARG A 100 26.57 -3.53 5.90
C ARG A 100 25.19 -4.02 5.40
N CYS A 101 24.62 -3.34 4.41
CA CYS A 101 23.34 -3.69 3.80
C CYS A 101 23.50 -4.87 2.83
N ALA A 102 22.69 -5.91 3.00
CA ALA A 102 22.74 -7.11 2.16
C ALA A 102 22.04 -6.91 0.81
N SER A 103 20.87 -6.29 0.84
CA SER A 103 19.97 -6.22 -0.32
C SER A 103 19.07 -4.99 -0.25
N LEU A 104 18.60 -4.57 -1.43
CA LEU A 104 17.52 -3.61 -1.60
C LEU A 104 16.37 -4.30 -2.33
N LEU A 105 15.17 -4.23 -1.76
CA LEU A 105 13.92 -4.59 -2.41
C LEU A 105 13.12 -3.31 -2.73
N CYS A 106 12.52 -3.24 -3.90
CA CYS A 106 11.65 -2.15 -4.36
C CYS A 106 10.42 -2.77 -5.05
N ASP A 107 9.24 -2.17 -4.95
CA ASP A 107 8.03 -2.63 -5.65
C ASP A 107 7.21 -1.44 -6.19
N PRO A 108 7.82 -0.58 -7.04
CA PRO A 108 7.23 0.65 -7.53
C PRO A 108 5.98 0.39 -8.38
N GLU A 109 5.06 1.36 -8.40
CA GLU A 109 3.93 1.39 -9.34
C GLU A 109 4.38 1.86 -10.73
N ALA A 110 5.36 1.16 -11.31
CA ALA A 110 5.76 1.35 -12.69
C ALA A 110 5.00 0.37 -13.60
N PRO A 111 4.56 0.79 -14.79
CA PRO A 111 3.98 -0.14 -15.76
C PRO A 111 5.02 -1.18 -16.17
N ARG A 112 4.55 -2.34 -16.60
CA ARG A 112 5.42 -3.36 -17.16
C ARG A 112 5.89 -2.93 -18.56
N ASP A 113 7.19 -2.71 -18.70
CA ASP A 113 7.85 -2.36 -19.95
C ASP A 113 9.10 -3.24 -20.15
N GLU A 114 9.22 -3.90 -21.31
CA GLU A 114 10.31 -4.86 -21.56
C GLU A 114 11.67 -4.16 -21.76
N SER A 115 11.70 -2.90 -22.23
CA SER A 115 12.95 -2.14 -22.32
C SER A 115 13.49 -1.77 -20.94
N VAL A 116 12.61 -1.34 -20.03
CA VAL A 116 12.95 -1.07 -18.62
C VAL A 116 13.39 -2.36 -17.92
N LEU A 117 12.70 -3.48 -18.15
CA LEU A 117 13.08 -4.79 -17.59
C LEU A 117 14.44 -5.28 -18.10
N ALA A 118 14.76 -5.03 -19.37
CA ALA A 118 16.07 -5.34 -19.92
C ALA A 118 17.16 -4.50 -19.26
N GLU A 119 16.95 -3.19 -19.15
CA GLU A 119 17.90 -2.29 -18.49
C GLU A 119 18.12 -2.66 -17.00
N LEU A 120 17.04 -2.99 -16.28
CA LEU A 120 17.11 -3.45 -14.89
C LEU A 120 18.00 -4.70 -14.78
N ARG A 121 17.81 -5.68 -15.66
CA ARG A 121 18.58 -6.93 -15.68
C ARG A 121 20.05 -6.67 -15.97
N ASP A 122 20.35 -5.83 -16.95
CA ASP A 122 21.73 -5.48 -17.33
C ASP A 122 22.47 -4.76 -16.19
N ARG A 123 21.73 -4.01 -15.35
CA ARG A 123 22.25 -3.35 -14.15
C ARG A 123 22.27 -4.23 -12.90
N GLY A 124 21.95 -5.52 -13.02
CA GLY A 124 21.96 -6.48 -11.91
C GLY A 124 20.77 -6.37 -10.95
N VAL A 125 19.66 -5.78 -11.40
CA VAL A 125 18.38 -5.77 -10.70
C VAL A 125 17.51 -6.90 -11.26
N ARG A 126 16.92 -7.70 -10.37
CA ARG A 126 16.17 -8.91 -10.73
C ARG A 126 14.76 -8.84 -10.17
N ARG A 127 13.83 -9.58 -10.76
CA ARG A 127 12.52 -9.78 -10.13
C ARG A 127 12.70 -10.60 -8.85
N SER A 128 12.06 -10.17 -7.77
CA SER A 128 11.99 -10.95 -6.55
C SER A 128 10.86 -11.98 -6.67
N PRO A 129 11.08 -13.23 -6.24
CA PRO A 129 10.02 -14.24 -6.18
C PRO A 129 9.06 -14.01 -5.00
N VAL A 130 9.34 -13.01 -4.15
CA VAL A 130 8.54 -12.69 -2.98
C VAL A 130 7.90 -11.32 -3.19
N PHE A 131 6.58 -11.27 -3.05
CA PHE A 131 5.80 -10.05 -3.11
C PHE A 131 5.49 -9.58 -1.69
N VAL A 132 5.86 -8.33 -1.38
CA VAL A 132 5.41 -7.65 -0.17
C VAL A 132 4.11 -6.92 -0.47
N GLN A 133 4.10 -6.18 -1.57
CA GLN A 133 2.91 -5.53 -2.10
C GLN A 133 2.35 -6.30 -3.29
N PRO A 134 1.01 -6.33 -3.43
CA PRO A 134 0.35 -6.94 -4.58
C PRO A 134 0.74 -6.20 -5.86
N ARG A 135 0.97 -6.95 -6.96
CA ARG A 135 1.30 -6.38 -8.26
C ARG A 135 0.06 -5.84 -8.97
N ARG A 136 -1.09 -6.44 -8.71
CA ARG A 136 -2.38 -6.03 -9.26
C ARG A 136 -3.21 -5.29 -8.20
N THR A 137 -3.71 -4.12 -8.56
CA THR A 137 -4.63 -3.34 -7.72
C THR A 137 -5.86 -2.94 -8.50
N LEU A 138 -6.94 -2.54 -7.81
CA LEU A 138 -8.17 -2.11 -8.45
C LEU A 138 -8.43 -0.62 -8.16
N LEU A 139 -8.37 0.20 -9.20
CA LEU A 139 -8.47 1.65 -9.12
C LEU A 139 -9.84 2.13 -9.59
N MET A 140 -10.47 2.96 -8.76
CA MET A 140 -11.70 3.69 -9.10
C MET A 140 -11.35 5.13 -9.45
N ASP A 141 -11.89 5.62 -10.56
CA ASP A 141 -11.85 7.04 -10.93
C ASP A 141 -13.00 7.79 -10.26
N LEU A 142 -12.73 8.42 -9.12
CA LEU A 142 -13.70 9.19 -8.35
C LEU A 142 -14.01 10.56 -8.97
N THR A 143 -13.42 10.95 -10.10
CA THR A 143 -13.81 12.18 -10.81
C THR A 143 -15.17 12.03 -11.52
N ARG A 144 -15.61 10.78 -11.72
CA ARG A 144 -16.89 10.44 -12.33
C ARG A 144 -18.07 10.72 -11.41
N SER A 145 -19.24 10.92 -12.02
CA SER A 145 -20.50 11.13 -11.30
C SER A 145 -20.97 9.87 -10.56
N ASP A 146 -21.92 10.03 -9.63
CA ASP A 146 -22.51 8.90 -8.89
C ASP A 146 -23.12 7.87 -9.81
N ASP A 147 -23.90 8.32 -10.79
CA ASP A 147 -24.57 7.44 -11.75
C ASP A 147 -23.57 6.65 -12.61
N GLU A 148 -22.45 7.28 -12.99
CA GLU A 148 -21.40 6.61 -13.75
C GLU A 148 -20.63 5.58 -12.93
N LEU A 149 -20.24 5.94 -11.70
CA LEU A 149 -19.55 5.03 -10.77
C LEU A 149 -20.45 3.85 -10.42
N PHE A 150 -21.70 4.13 -10.08
CA PHE A 150 -22.69 3.12 -9.74
C PHE A 150 -23.02 2.25 -10.96
N GLY A 151 -23.21 2.85 -12.12
CA GLY A 151 -23.48 2.17 -13.39
C GLY A 151 -22.37 1.22 -13.84
N ALA A 152 -21.10 1.56 -13.57
CA ALA A 152 -19.94 0.74 -13.88
C ALA A 152 -19.84 -0.56 -13.05
N MET A 153 -20.52 -0.63 -11.90
CA MET A 153 -20.56 -1.84 -11.08
C MET A 153 -21.26 -3.00 -11.80
N LYS A 154 -20.96 -4.25 -11.43
CA LYS A 154 -21.77 -5.40 -11.86
C LYS A 154 -23.20 -5.27 -11.31
N LYS A 155 -24.21 -5.73 -12.08
CA LYS A 155 -25.64 -5.69 -11.70
C LYS A 155 -25.89 -6.20 -10.27
N LYS A 156 -25.26 -7.32 -9.90
CA LYS A 156 -25.40 -7.94 -8.57
C LYS A 156 -24.84 -7.06 -7.44
N THR A 157 -23.73 -6.37 -7.68
CA THR A 157 -23.14 -5.41 -6.73
C THR A 157 -24.08 -4.25 -6.47
N ARG A 158 -24.63 -3.61 -7.52
CA ARG A 158 -25.63 -2.53 -7.37
C ARG A 158 -26.84 -2.98 -6.56
N GLN A 159 -27.35 -4.17 -6.87
CA GLN A 159 -28.47 -4.77 -6.15
C GLN A 159 -28.16 -4.97 -4.67
N TYR A 160 -26.94 -5.38 -4.32
CA TYR A 160 -26.52 -5.56 -2.92
C TYR A 160 -26.29 -4.24 -2.19
N VAL A 161 -25.79 -3.20 -2.85
CA VAL A 161 -25.75 -1.86 -2.24
C VAL A 161 -27.16 -1.40 -1.87
N HIS A 162 -28.12 -1.46 -2.80
CA HIS A 162 -29.50 -1.08 -2.48
C HIS A 162 -30.20 -2.03 -1.50
N LYS A 163 -29.85 -3.33 -1.50
CA LYS A 163 -30.37 -4.29 -0.52
C LYS A 163 -29.91 -3.89 0.88
N ALA A 164 -28.65 -3.54 1.05
CA ALA A 164 -28.09 -3.08 2.32
C ALA A 164 -28.77 -1.80 2.81
N GLU A 165 -29.02 -0.84 1.92
CA GLU A 165 -29.76 0.38 2.28
C GLU A 165 -31.18 0.06 2.77
N ARG A 166 -31.93 -0.77 2.03
CA ARG A 166 -33.29 -1.17 2.44
C ARG A 166 -33.33 -2.04 3.70
N ALA A 167 -32.25 -2.77 3.98
CA ALA A 167 -32.11 -3.59 5.18
C ALA A 167 -31.74 -2.77 6.43
N GLY A 168 -31.60 -1.44 6.31
CA GLY A 168 -31.29 -0.56 7.44
C GLY A 168 -29.82 -0.61 7.87
N VAL A 169 -28.90 -0.98 6.97
CA VAL A 169 -27.46 -0.89 7.25
C VAL A 169 -27.09 0.59 7.41
N VAL A 170 -26.48 0.93 8.55
CA VAL A 170 -25.96 2.27 8.83
C VAL A 170 -24.45 2.26 8.66
N THR A 171 -23.90 3.27 7.99
CA THR A 171 -22.44 3.47 7.87
C THR A 171 -22.02 4.76 8.53
N GLU A 172 -20.90 4.77 9.23
CA GLU A 172 -20.34 5.97 9.87
C GLU A 172 -18.82 6.01 9.79
N GLU A 173 -18.26 7.22 9.94
CA GLU A 173 -16.83 7.41 10.20
C GLU A 173 -16.64 7.62 11.70
N THR A 174 -15.68 6.93 12.31
CA THR A 174 -15.41 7.00 13.75
C THR A 174 -13.91 7.01 14.04
N LYS A 175 -13.52 7.31 15.27
CA LYS A 175 -12.15 7.14 15.79
C LYS A 175 -12.05 6.00 16.81
N ASP A 176 -13.15 5.29 17.03
CA ASP A 176 -13.20 4.17 17.96
C ASP A 176 -12.46 2.96 17.38
N LEU A 177 -11.21 2.83 17.80
CA LEU A 177 -10.34 1.76 17.36
C LEU A 177 -10.75 0.40 17.95
N ASP A 178 -11.40 0.36 19.12
CA ASP A 178 -11.78 -0.89 19.76
C ASP A 178 -12.92 -1.56 18.98
N ARG A 179 -13.91 -0.78 18.52
CA ARG A 179 -14.96 -1.25 17.61
C ARG A 179 -14.39 -1.81 16.30
N PHE A 180 -13.44 -1.12 15.70
CA PHE A 180 -12.74 -1.58 14.50
C PHE A 180 -12.00 -2.91 14.72
N LEU A 181 -11.27 -3.04 15.83
CA LEU A 181 -10.50 -4.23 16.13
C LEU A 181 -11.37 -5.45 16.43
N VAL A 182 -12.57 -5.26 16.99
CA VAL A 182 -13.54 -6.35 17.17
C VAL A 182 -13.90 -6.95 15.81
N VAL A 183 -14.28 -6.12 14.83
CA VAL A 183 -14.61 -6.60 13.49
C VAL A 183 -13.40 -7.23 12.80
N LEU A 184 -12.22 -6.59 12.90
CA LEU A 184 -11.02 -7.09 12.22
C LEU A 184 -10.53 -8.42 12.79
N ARG A 185 -10.67 -8.66 14.11
CA ARG A 185 -10.37 -9.96 14.74
C ARG A 185 -11.29 -11.06 14.21
N ALA A 186 -12.59 -10.80 14.11
CA ALA A 186 -13.53 -11.76 13.56
C ALA A 186 -13.19 -12.13 12.09
N VAL A 187 -12.70 -11.18 11.31
CA VAL A 187 -12.20 -11.43 9.95
C VAL A 187 -10.93 -12.30 9.98
N ALA A 188 -9.97 -11.96 10.84
CA ALA A 188 -8.71 -12.67 10.98
C ALA A 188 -8.89 -14.13 11.41
N ASP A 189 -9.80 -14.37 12.36
CA ASP A 189 -10.11 -15.72 12.86
C ASP A 189 -10.71 -16.59 11.75
N ARG A 190 -11.57 -16.03 10.90
CA ARG A 190 -12.20 -16.73 9.78
C ARG A 190 -11.24 -17.01 8.62
N GLU A 191 -10.39 -16.03 8.28
CA GLU A 191 -9.50 -16.10 7.11
C GLU A 191 -8.08 -16.58 7.47
N HIS A 192 -7.83 -16.92 8.75
CA HIS A 192 -6.58 -17.43 9.29
C HIS A 192 -5.32 -16.59 8.97
N PHE A 193 -5.43 -15.26 8.99
CA PHE A 193 -4.28 -14.36 8.83
C PHE A 193 -3.96 -13.59 10.12
N GLY A 194 -2.69 -13.19 10.28
CA GLY A 194 -2.25 -12.39 11.41
C GLY A 194 -2.70 -10.94 11.31
N ILE A 195 -3.33 -10.41 12.36
CA ILE A 195 -3.61 -8.99 12.50
C ILE A 195 -2.52 -8.28 13.29
N HIS A 196 -2.27 -7.01 12.93
CA HIS A 196 -1.42 -6.13 13.72
C HIS A 196 -2.04 -5.82 15.09
N SER A 197 -1.22 -5.41 16.05
CA SER A 197 -1.67 -5.11 17.42
C SER A 197 -2.54 -3.85 17.47
N ARG A 198 -3.27 -3.66 18.58
CA ARG A 198 -3.98 -2.40 18.85
C ARG A 198 -3.04 -1.19 18.78
N ASP A 199 -1.84 -1.32 19.35
CA ASP A 199 -0.82 -0.25 19.35
C ASP A 199 -0.41 0.14 17.93
N TYR A 200 -0.27 -0.83 17.02
CA TYR A 200 0.03 -0.56 15.61
C TYR A 200 -1.03 0.34 14.96
N PHE A 201 -2.32 0.02 15.14
CA PHE A 201 -3.39 0.82 14.56
C PHE A 201 -3.53 2.18 15.24
N ALA A 202 -3.30 2.27 16.56
CA ALA A 202 -3.29 3.55 17.27
C ALA A 202 -2.20 4.47 16.70
N ARG A 203 -0.98 3.96 16.52
CA ARG A 203 0.13 4.68 15.89
C ARG A 203 -0.14 5.04 14.44
N LEU A 204 -0.86 4.19 13.69
CA LEU A 204 -1.26 4.51 12.33
C LEU A 204 -2.22 5.70 12.31
N LEU A 205 -3.26 5.69 13.14
CA LEU A 205 -4.21 6.81 13.25
C LEU A 205 -3.51 8.09 13.71
N GLU A 206 -2.56 8.00 14.64
CA GLU A 206 -1.76 9.12 15.12
C GLU A 206 -0.86 9.69 14.00
N ALA A 207 -0.06 8.85 13.34
CA ALA A 207 0.89 9.28 12.32
C ALA A 207 0.19 9.86 11.06
N PHE A 208 -0.94 9.28 10.66
CA PHE A 208 -1.69 9.75 9.50
C PHE A 208 -2.63 10.92 9.83
N GLY A 209 -3.08 11.07 11.08
CA GLY A 209 -3.97 12.13 11.51
C GLY A 209 -5.24 12.19 10.65
N GLU A 210 -5.57 13.37 10.13
CA GLU A 210 -6.75 13.59 9.28
C GLU A 210 -6.70 12.88 7.92
N ARG A 211 -5.57 12.24 7.58
CA ARG A 211 -5.44 11.42 6.37
C ARG A 211 -5.86 9.96 6.58
N ALA A 212 -6.14 9.54 7.81
CA ALA A 212 -6.64 8.21 8.12
C ALA A 212 -8.13 8.28 8.47
N HIS A 213 -8.91 7.42 7.81
CA HIS A 213 -10.36 7.39 7.91
C HIS A 213 -10.81 5.97 8.28
N LEU A 214 -11.47 5.84 9.42
CA LEU A 214 -12.00 4.57 9.90
C LEU A 214 -13.51 4.58 9.73
N LEU A 215 -14.02 3.70 8.86
CA LEU A 215 -15.42 3.60 8.50
C LEU A 215 -15.99 2.27 8.96
N MET A 216 -17.15 2.31 9.61
CA MET A 216 -17.85 1.16 10.14
C MET A 216 -19.22 0.99 9.47
N ALA A 217 -19.67 -0.25 9.37
CA ALA A 217 -21.04 -0.59 9.01
C ALA A 217 -21.70 -1.40 10.13
N ARG A 218 -22.93 -1.04 10.43
CA ARG A 218 -23.73 -1.59 11.53
C ARG A 218 -25.12 -1.99 11.07
N VAL A 219 -25.64 -3.07 11.65
CA VAL A 219 -27.04 -3.51 11.49
C VAL A 219 -27.64 -3.63 12.89
N GLY A 220 -28.68 -2.84 13.18
CA GLY A 220 -29.16 -2.66 14.54
C GLY A 220 -28.05 -2.08 15.43
N ASP A 221 -27.65 -2.82 16.46
CA ASP A 221 -26.58 -2.43 17.40
C ASP A 221 -25.24 -3.15 17.15
N GLU A 222 -25.14 -3.98 16.11
CA GLU A 222 -23.95 -4.81 15.86
C GLU A 222 -23.07 -4.23 14.74
N ASP A 223 -21.82 -3.90 15.06
CA ASP A 223 -20.78 -3.60 14.08
C ASP A 223 -20.36 -4.85 13.33
N CYS A 224 -20.49 -4.82 12.01
CA CYS A 224 -20.24 -5.98 11.16
C CYS A 224 -19.23 -5.69 10.05
N GLY A 225 -19.09 -4.46 9.59
CA GLY A 225 -18.11 -4.08 8.57
C GLY A 225 -17.15 -3.01 9.07
N ALA A 226 -15.88 -3.09 8.66
CA ALA A 226 -14.85 -2.12 9.01
C ALA A 226 -13.93 -1.85 7.81
N LEU A 227 -13.55 -0.58 7.61
CA LEU A 227 -12.54 -0.14 6.65
C LEU A 227 -11.63 0.90 7.32
N LEU A 228 -10.34 0.80 7.05
CA LEU A 228 -9.34 1.83 7.36
C LEU A 228 -8.71 2.29 6.04
N VAL A 229 -8.99 3.53 5.68
CA VAL A 229 -8.58 4.15 4.42
C VAL A 229 -7.58 5.26 4.70
N GLY A 230 -6.44 5.22 4.04
CA GLY A 230 -5.44 6.28 4.09
C GLY A 230 -5.50 7.16 2.84
N ARG A 231 -5.23 8.46 2.95
CA ARG A 231 -5.23 9.40 1.81
C ARG A 231 -3.93 10.19 1.70
N LEU A 232 -3.47 10.41 0.48
CA LEU A 232 -2.33 11.28 0.17
C LEU A 232 -2.54 11.92 -1.20
N ALA A 233 -2.43 13.25 -1.25
CA ALA A 233 -2.79 14.04 -2.43
C ALA A 233 -4.19 13.67 -2.95
N ASP A 234 -4.28 13.23 -4.20
CA ASP A 234 -5.53 12.96 -4.91
C ASP A 234 -5.95 11.48 -4.84
N ARG A 235 -5.27 10.64 -4.07
CA ARG A 235 -5.57 9.20 -3.99
C ARG A 235 -5.84 8.75 -2.57
N ALA A 236 -6.81 7.86 -2.42
CA ALA A 236 -7.12 7.12 -1.21
C ALA A 236 -6.81 5.62 -1.41
N TRP A 237 -6.34 4.95 -0.37
CA TRP A 237 -5.97 3.54 -0.37
C TRP A 237 -6.69 2.81 0.76
N GLU A 238 -7.34 1.70 0.43
CA GLU A 238 -7.92 0.78 1.41
C GLU A 238 -6.82 -0.06 2.07
N LEU A 239 -6.28 0.43 3.18
CA LEU A 239 -5.16 -0.22 3.87
C LEU A 239 -5.60 -1.51 4.57
N PHE A 240 -6.71 -1.44 5.30
CA PHE A 240 -7.25 -2.56 6.06
C PHE A 240 -8.77 -2.57 6.00
N GLY A 241 -9.35 -3.73 6.20
CA GLY A 241 -10.78 -3.85 6.41
C GLY A 241 -11.32 -5.24 6.13
N GLY A 242 -12.58 -5.41 6.44
CA GLY A 242 -13.27 -6.66 6.26
C GLY A 242 -14.66 -6.63 6.88
N TRP A 243 -15.29 -7.79 6.83
CA TRP A 243 -16.64 -8.01 7.31
C TRP A 243 -16.65 -9.24 8.20
N SER A 244 -17.25 -9.12 9.38
CA SER A 244 -17.30 -10.18 10.40
C SER A 244 -18.01 -11.45 9.93
N GLY A 245 -18.83 -11.37 8.87
CA GLY A 245 -19.70 -12.47 8.43
C GLY A 245 -21.12 -12.38 8.99
N ALA A 246 -21.34 -11.47 9.96
CA ALA A 246 -22.66 -11.22 10.52
C ALA A 246 -23.59 -10.51 9.52
N HIS A 247 -24.89 -10.74 9.61
CA HIS A 247 -25.90 -10.10 8.77
C HIS A 247 -25.69 -10.32 7.25
N THR A 248 -25.30 -11.54 6.85
CA THR A 248 -25.06 -11.94 5.44
C THR A 248 -26.18 -11.52 4.50
N GLU A 249 -27.44 -11.62 4.94
CA GLU A 249 -28.59 -11.24 4.14
C GLU A 249 -28.68 -9.72 3.91
N ALA A 250 -28.24 -8.90 4.86
CA ALA A 250 -28.22 -7.44 4.74
C ALA A 250 -27.07 -6.93 3.85
N ARG A 251 -26.02 -7.73 3.58
CA ARG A 251 -24.88 -7.36 2.72
C ARG A 251 -24.17 -6.05 3.13
N PRO A 252 -23.87 -5.85 4.43
CA PRO A 252 -23.44 -4.55 4.96
C PRO A 252 -22.15 -4.01 4.33
N PHE A 253 -21.21 -4.90 4.01
CA PHE A 253 -19.92 -4.51 3.46
C PHE A 253 -20.01 -3.92 2.04
N TYR A 254 -21.05 -4.25 1.27
CA TYR A 254 -21.27 -3.65 -0.04
C TYR A 254 -21.59 -2.15 0.08
N LEU A 255 -22.48 -1.80 1.02
CA LEU A 255 -22.80 -0.39 1.29
C LEU A 255 -21.60 0.34 1.88
N LEU A 256 -20.86 -0.28 2.80
CA LEU A 256 -19.66 0.32 3.39
C LEU A 256 -18.63 0.73 2.34
N LYS A 257 -18.34 -0.14 1.36
CA LYS A 257 -17.42 0.17 0.26
C LYS A 257 -17.91 1.34 -0.58
N TRP A 258 -19.18 1.33 -0.96
CA TRP A 258 -19.79 2.44 -1.70
C TRP A 258 -19.67 3.76 -0.95
N ARG A 259 -20.08 3.78 0.33
CA ARG A 259 -20.04 4.98 1.18
C ARG A 259 -18.61 5.46 1.45
N SER A 260 -17.64 4.55 1.55
CA SER A 260 -16.22 4.88 1.66
C SER A 260 -15.69 5.61 0.42
N MET A 261 -16.00 5.11 -0.78
CA MET A 261 -15.62 5.79 -2.03
C MET A 261 -16.21 7.20 -2.11
N MET A 262 -17.51 7.34 -1.80
CA MET A 262 -18.19 8.64 -1.78
C MET A 262 -17.58 9.59 -0.75
N ARG A 263 -17.23 9.07 0.44
CA ARG A 263 -16.58 9.86 1.49
C ARG A 263 -15.21 10.35 1.06
N MET A 264 -14.37 9.49 0.46
CA MET A 264 -13.05 9.89 -0.02
C MET A 264 -13.15 10.93 -1.14
N ARG A 265 -14.14 10.80 -2.04
CA ARG A 265 -14.41 11.83 -3.06
C ARG A 265 -14.80 13.16 -2.44
N ALA A 266 -15.68 13.16 -1.44
CA ALA A 266 -16.07 14.37 -0.72
C ALA A 266 -14.88 15.05 -0.01
N LEU A 267 -13.83 14.28 0.31
CA LEU A 267 -12.57 14.77 0.88
C LEU A 267 -11.52 15.14 -0.19
N GLY A 268 -11.91 15.18 -1.47
CA GLY A 268 -11.07 15.62 -2.58
C GLY A 268 -10.21 14.53 -3.23
N ALA A 269 -10.39 13.25 -2.88
CA ALA A 269 -9.73 12.16 -3.60
C ALA A 269 -10.33 12.02 -5.01
N LYS A 270 -9.46 11.95 -6.01
CA LYS A 270 -9.79 11.67 -7.42
C LYS A 270 -9.67 10.19 -7.75
N ARG A 271 -8.87 9.44 -6.98
CA ARG A 271 -8.65 8.01 -7.17
C ARG A 271 -8.86 7.25 -5.87
N TYR A 272 -9.47 6.07 -5.96
CA TYR A 272 -9.64 5.18 -4.82
C TYR A 272 -9.09 3.80 -5.18
N ASP A 273 -8.06 3.38 -4.46
CA ASP A 273 -7.41 2.10 -4.64
C ASP A 273 -7.92 1.09 -3.62
N MET A 274 -8.59 0.04 -4.10
CA MET A 274 -9.04 -1.08 -3.27
C MET A 274 -7.91 -2.04 -2.88
N TRP A 275 -6.66 -1.65 -3.11
CA TRP A 275 -5.45 -2.42 -2.85
C TRP A 275 -5.41 -3.72 -3.67
N GLY A 276 -4.72 -4.73 -3.14
CA GLY A 276 -4.39 -5.96 -3.85
C GLY A 276 -5.55 -6.77 -4.40
N LEU A 277 -5.36 -7.27 -5.61
CA LEU A 277 -6.08 -8.39 -6.20
C LEU A 277 -5.20 -9.64 -6.13
N ALA A 278 -5.81 -10.81 -6.36
CA ALA A 278 -5.11 -12.09 -6.40
C ALA A 278 -4.07 -12.16 -7.54
N GLU A 279 -2.99 -12.89 -7.32
CA GLU A 279 -1.96 -13.23 -8.34
C GLU A 279 -2.27 -14.55 -9.07
N GLY A 280 -3.54 -14.94 -9.17
CA GLY A 280 -3.98 -16.16 -9.85
C GLY A 280 -5.16 -16.85 -9.15
N ALA A 281 -5.65 -17.95 -9.74
CA ALA A 281 -6.80 -18.68 -9.21
C ALA A 281 -6.54 -19.38 -7.86
N ASP A 282 -5.28 -19.77 -7.60
CA ASP A 282 -4.86 -20.45 -6.37
C ASP A 282 -4.47 -19.48 -5.23
N ASP A 283 -4.57 -18.17 -5.47
CA ASP A 283 -4.28 -17.16 -4.46
C ASP A 283 -5.43 -17.09 -3.43
N PRO A 284 -5.15 -17.07 -2.12
CA PRO A 284 -6.17 -16.89 -1.08
C PRO A 284 -7.07 -15.67 -1.29
N LEU A 285 -6.60 -14.64 -2.01
CA LEU A 285 -7.37 -13.45 -2.35
C LEU A 285 -8.37 -13.65 -3.50
N ALA A 286 -8.44 -14.81 -4.14
CA ALA A 286 -9.32 -15.03 -5.30
C ALA A 286 -10.81 -14.81 -4.98
N GLY A 287 -11.24 -15.15 -3.76
CA GLY A 287 -12.59 -14.85 -3.27
C GLY A 287 -12.83 -13.34 -3.09
N VAL A 288 -11.82 -12.63 -2.58
CA VAL A 288 -11.85 -11.17 -2.37
C VAL A 288 -11.78 -10.41 -3.69
N GLU A 289 -11.04 -10.91 -4.69
CA GLU A 289 -10.93 -10.31 -6.02
C GLU A 289 -12.30 -10.22 -6.70
N ASN A 290 -13.07 -11.31 -6.71
CA ASN A 290 -14.40 -11.32 -7.33
C ASN A 290 -15.36 -10.29 -6.71
N PHE A 291 -15.27 -10.10 -5.40
CA PHE A 291 -16.00 -9.06 -4.68
C PHE A 291 -15.57 -7.66 -5.13
N LYS A 292 -14.26 -7.37 -5.14
CA LYS A 292 -13.70 -6.07 -5.54
C LYS A 292 -14.04 -5.73 -7.00
N LEU A 293 -13.82 -6.66 -7.92
CA LEU A 293 -14.18 -6.51 -9.35
C LEU A 293 -15.68 -6.29 -9.58
N GLY A 294 -16.52 -6.62 -8.59
CA GLY A 294 -17.93 -6.29 -8.60
C GLY A 294 -18.22 -4.79 -8.63
N PHE A 295 -17.32 -3.96 -8.10
CA PHE A 295 -17.48 -2.50 -8.04
C PHE A 295 -17.06 -1.78 -9.33
N GLY A 296 -16.55 -2.51 -10.34
CA GLY A 296 -16.03 -1.92 -11.57
C GLY A 296 -14.58 -1.48 -11.39
N GLY A 297 -14.21 -0.35 -12.01
CA GLY A 297 -12.86 0.20 -11.97
C GLY A 297 -11.87 -0.42 -12.96
N GLU A 298 -10.64 0.06 -12.90
CA GLU A 298 -9.52 -0.37 -13.73
C GLU A 298 -8.57 -1.27 -12.93
N ILE A 299 -8.20 -2.41 -13.50
CA ILE A 299 -7.14 -3.26 -12.95
C ILE A 299 -5.81 -2.66 -13.38
N ALA A 300 -5.05 -2.13 -12.42
CA ALA A 300 -3.69 -1.68 -12.66
C ALA A 300 -2.71 -2.81 -12.33
N GLU A 301 -1.82 -3.14 -13.27
CA GLU A 301 -0.76 -4.13 -13.08
C GLU A 301 0.62 -3.47 -13.14
N TRP A 302 1.38 -3.65 -12.06
CA TRP A 302 2.69 -3.03 -11.87
C TRP A 302 3.84 -3.95 -12.27
N ILE A 303 5.07 -3.42 -12.31
CA ILE A 303 6.28 -4.19 -12.68
C ILE A 303 6.61 -5.33 -11.70
N GLY A 304 6.05 -5.27 -10.49
CA GLY A 304 6.24 -6.25 -9.41
C GLY A 304 7.44 -5.93 -8.53
N ALA A 305 7.80 -6.88 -7.67
CA ALA A 305 8.92 -6.73 -6.75
C ALA A 305 10.26 -6.90 -7.49
N LEU A 306 11.17 -5.96 -7.26
CA LEU A 306 12.51 -5.86 -7.83
C LEU A 306 13.53 -5.88 -6.69
N GLU A 307 14.55 -6.70 -6.81
CA GLU A 307 15.61 -6.81 -5.82
C GLU A 307 16.99 -6.72 -6.45
N THR A 308 17.95 -6.18 -5.70
CA THR A 308 19.35 -6.11 -6.12
C THR A 308 20.28 -6.35 -4.93
N PRO A 309 21.41 -7.06 -5.11
CA PRO A 309 22.43 -7.16 -4.07
C PRO A 309 23.02 -5.76 -3.81
N VAL A 310 23.04 -5.33 -2.55
CA VAL A 310 23.79 -4.13 -2.16
C VAL A 310 25.25 -4.50 -1.91
N ARG A 311 25.48 -5.56 -1.11
CA ARG A 311 26.80 -6.18 -0.96
C ARG A 311 26.73 -7.64 -1.39
N ALA A 312 27.40 -7.99 -2.48
CA ALA A 312 27.36 -9.33 -3.07
C ALA A 312 27.67 -10.44 -2.06
N VAL A 313 28.65 -10.24 -1.18
CA VAL A 313 29.06 -11.21 -0.15
C VAL A 313 27.96 -11.46 0.89
N LEU A 314 27.10 -10.47 1.17
CA LEU A 314 26.01 -10.59 2.14
C LEU A 314 24.68 -11.04 1.49
N TYR A 315 24.59 -11.01 0.17
CA TYR A 315 23.35 -11.32 -0.55
C TYR A 315 22.80 -12.73 -0.32
N PRO A 316 23.62 -13.80 -0.14
CA PRO A 316 23.07 -15.12 0.21
C PRO A 316 22.21 -15.12 1.49
N VAL A 317 22.54 -14.28 2.47
CA VAL A 317 21.75 -14.10 3.71
C VAL A 317 20.35 -13.59 3.38
N TRP A 318 20.24 -12.65 2.43
CA TRP A 318 18.96 -12.18 1.92
C TRP A 318 18.16 -13.30 1.28
N GLN A 319 18.77 -14.08 0.38
CA GLN A 319 18.06 -15.11 -0.38
C GLN A 319 17.48 -16.22 0.50
N LEU A 320 18.25 -16.65 1.52
CA LEU A 320 17.89 -17.79 2.36
C LEU A 320 16.94 -17.41 3.50
N ALA A 321 17.13 -16.24 4.12
CA ALA A 321 16.42 -15.86 5.34
C ALA A 321 15.74 -14.49 5.24
N GLY A 322 16.43 -13.50 4.64
CA GLY A 322 15.97 -12.12 4.60
C GLY A 322 14.64 -11.93 3.87
N ARG A 323 14.47 -12.52 2.68
CA ARG A 323 13.27 -12.37 1.84
C ARG A 323 11.97 -12.73 2.57
N ARG A 324 11.93 -13.93 3.15
CA ARG A 324 10.74 -14.45 3.86
C ARG A 324 10.44 -13.64 5.12
N ARG A 325 11.48 -13.23 5.85
CA ARG A 325 11.33 -12.41 7.05
C ARG A 325 10.81 -11.01 6.71
N LEU A 326 11.27 -10.44 5.60
CA LEU A 326 10.83 -9.14 5.13
C LEU A 326 9.36 -9.16 4.74
N ALA A 327 8.91 -10.11 3.92
CA ALA A 327 7.49 -10.25 3.57
C ALA A 327 6.56 -10.32 4.78
N ARG A 328 6.93 -11.10 5.80
CA ARG A 328 6.12 -11.23 7.03
C ARG A 328 6.08 -10.00 7.93
N SER A 329 7.03 -9.07 7.78
CA SER A 329 7.16 -7.90 8.67
C SER A 329 6.94 -6.56 7.99
N ALA A 330 6.96 -6.55 6.67
CA ALA A 330 6.65 -5.40 5.86
C ALA A 330 5.14 -5.32 5.54
N ALA A 331 4.47 -6.48 5.35
CA ALA A 331 3.01 -6.63 5.38
C ALA A 331 2.44 -6.28 6.77
#